data_AF-A0A354Q6N1-F1
#
_entry.id   AF-A0A354Q6N1-F1
#
_cell.length_a   1.000
_cell.length_b   1.000
_cell.length_c   1.000
_cell.angle_alpha   90.00
_cell.angle_beta   90.00
_cell.angle_gamma   90.00
#
_symmetry.space_group_name_H-M   'P 1'
#
loop_
_entity.id
_entity.type
_entity.pdbx_description
1 polymer ?
#
loop_
_entity_poly.entity_id
_entity_poly.type
_entity_poly.pdbx_seq_one_letter_code
_entity_poly.pdbx_strand_id
1 'polypeptide(L)'
;TGGIYFGEPRGVEIRNGERVGFNTLVYSESEIRRIAKVGFEIAMKRKKKLTSVDKANVLESTELWREIVTEVGKDFPEVELSHMYADNAAMQIIRNPKQFDTMVTTNMFGDILSDAAAMMTGSLGMLPSASIGGKNGMYEP
;
A
#
# COMPACT_ATOMS: atom_id res chain seq x y z
N THR A 1 6.41 6.39 5.82
CA THR A 1 7.32 7.13 4.94
C THR A 1 8.22 6.12 4.26
N GLY A 2 8.24 6.10 2.91
CA GLY A 2 8.96 5.12 2.10
C GLY A 2 8.41 5.03 0.68
N GLY A 3 9.00 4.17 -0.16
CA GLY A 3 8.60 3.97 -1.55
C GLY A 3 9.04 5.10 -2.49
N ILE A 4 8.47 5.11 -3.69
CA ILE A 4 8.88 6.01 -4.79
C ILE A 4 8.74 7.50 -4.49
N TYR A 5 7.91 7.88 -3.51
CA TYR A 5 7.73 9.27 -3.09
C TYR A 5 8.94 9.82 -2.33
N PHE A 6 9.79 8.96 -1.78
CA PHE A 6 10.96 9.35 -0.98
C PHE A 6 12.25 8.67 -1.41
N GLY A 7 12.20 7.71 -2.34
CA GLY A 7 13.36 6.96 -2.77
C GLY A 7 14.35 7.81 -3.57
N GLU A 8 15.63 7.60 -3.25
CA GLU A 8 16.78 8.18 -3.93
C GLU A 8 17.57 7.08 -4.67
N PRO A 9 18.23 7.39 -5.80
CA PRO A 9 18.32 8.71 -6.41
C PRO A 9 17.03 9.09 -7.16
N ARG A 10 16.74 10.38 -7.28
CA ARG A 10 15.65 10.92 -8.12
C ARG A 10 16.05 12.24 -8.79
N GLY A 11 15.41 12.55 -9.91
CA GLY A 11 15.59 13.84 -10.57
C GLY A 11 15.36 13.80 -12.07
N VAL A 12 15.78 14.89 -12.72
CA VAL A 12 15.82 15.00 -14.18
C VAL A 12 17.23 15.45 -14.56
N GLU A 13 17.89 14.72 -15.44
CA GLU A 13 19.24 15.03 -15.92
C GLU A 13 19.34 14.91 -17.44
N ILE A 14 20.44 15.41 -18.03
CA ILE A 14 20.69 15.28 -19.47
C ILE A 14 21.64 14.09 -19.70
N ARG A 15 21.17 13.05 -20.38
CA ARG A 15 21.98 11.91 -20.85
C ARG A 15 22.00 11.92 -22.37
N ASN A 16 23.19 11.97 -22.97
CA ASN A 16 23.36 11.98 -24.43
C ASN A 16 22.53 13.06 -25.16
N GLY A 17 22.36 14.24 -24.55
CA GLY A 17 21.57 15.35 -25.10
C GLY A 17 20.06 15.26 -24.84
N GLU A 18 19.57 14.21 -24.17
CA GLU A 18 18.15 14.03 -23.86
C GLU A 18 17.86 14.20 -22.36
N ARG A 19 16.70 14.78 -22.03
CA ARG A 19 16.22 14.84 -20.64
C ARG A 19 15.72 13.48 -20.21
N VAL A 20 16.30 12.94 -19.14
CA VAL A 20 15.92 11.67 -18.52
C VAL A 20 15.43 11.95 -17.11
N GLY A 21 14.16 11.65 -16.85
CA GLY A 21 13.56 11.67 -15.52
C GLY A 21 13.62 10.30 -14.87
N PHE A 22 13.92 10.23 -13.57
CA PHE A 22 13.96 8.99 -12.83
C PHE A 22 13.54 9.17 -11.37
N ASN A 23 12.95 8.12 -10.82
CA ASN A 23 12.57 8.00 -9.43
C ASN A 23 12.87 6.56 -8.99
N THR A 24 13.17 6.38 -7.70
CA THR A 24 13.53 5.06 -7.17
C THR A 24 12.42 4.51 -6.28
N LEU A 25 11.81 3.39 -6.68
CA LEU A 25 10.91 2.64 -5.81
C LEU A 25 11.72 1.69 -4.93
N VAL A 26 11.90 2.05 -3.66
CA VAL A 26 12.68 1.27 -2.70
C VAL A 26 11.92 1.10 -1.39
N TYR A 27 12.04 -0.10 -0.83
CA TYR A 27 11.57 -0.47 0.50
C TYR A 27 12.60 -1.38 1.17
N SER A 28 12.90 -1.10 2.43
CA SER A 28 13.57 -2.07 3.30
C SER A 28 12.56 -3.03 3.92
N GLU A 29 13.01 -4.23 4.29
CA GLU A 29 12.21 -5.19 5.04
C GLU A 29 11.56 -4.56 6.28
N SER A 30 12.33 -3.77 7.04
CA SER A 30 11.84 -3.17 8.29
C SER A 30 10.66 -2.21 8.08
N GLU A 31 10.63 -1.50 6.95
CA GLU A 31 9.53 -0.62 6.58
C GLU A 31 8.28 -1.41 6.24
N ILE A 32 8.43 -2.49 5.46
CA ILE A 32 7.34 -3.38 5.05
C ILE A 32 6.77 -4.08 6.28
N ARG A 33 7.63 -4.67 7.13
CA ARG A 33 7.24 -5.41 8.33
C ARG A 33 6.43 -4.53 9.29
N ARG A 34 6.84 -3.27 9.48
CA ARG A 34 6.12 -2.30 10.32
C ARG A 34 4.70 -2.04 9.81
N ILE A 35 4.54 -1.73 8.53
CA ILE A 35 3.20 -1.40 7.98
C ILE A 35 2.32 -2.64 7.85
N ALA A 36 2.90 -3.79 7.51
CA ALA A 36 2.20 -5.08 7.48
C ALA A 36 1.60 -5.40 8.86
N LYS A 37 2.41 -5.28 9.93
CA LYS A 37 1.95 -5.50 11.31
C LYS A 37 0.76 -4.61 11.67
N VAL A 38 0.82 -3.32 11.34
CA VAL A 38 -0.31 -2.39 11.54
C VAL A 38 -1.55 -2.84 10.77
N GLY A 39 -1.39 -3.26 9.51
CA GLY A 39 -2.48 -3.80 8.69
C GLY A 39 -3.15 -5.03 9.33
N PHE A 40 -2.35 -5.98 9.82
CA PHE A 40 -2.87 -7.15 10.53
C PHE A 40 -3.55 -6.79 11.86
N GLU A 41 -2.98 -5.89 12.66
CA GLU A 41 -3.58 -5.41 13.91
C GLU A 41 -4.93 -4.70 13.68
N ILE A 42 -5.07 -3.99 12.55
CA ILE A 42 -6.35 -3.38 12.13
C ILE A 42 -7.33 -4.47 11.69
N ALA A 43 -6.90 -5.42 10.87
CA ALA A 43 -7.76 -6.52 10.40
C ALA A 43 -8.30 -7.35 11.58
N MET A 44 -7.48 -7.58 12.61
CA MET A 44 -7.87 -8.27 13.85
C MET A 44 -9.03 -7.59 14.58
N LYS A 45 -9.18 -6.26 14.46
CA LYS A 45 -10.25 -5.47 15.07
C LYS A 45 -11.49 -5.35 14.17
N ARG A 46 -11.45 -5.92 12.97
CA ARG A 46 -12.49 -5.81 11.94
C ARG A 46 -13.03 -7.20 11.58
N LYS A 47 -13.12 -7.55 10.30
CA LYS A 47 -13.65 -8.84 9.83
C LYS A 47 -12.56 -9.90 9.70
N LYS A 48 -11.35 -9.65 10.21
CA LYS A 48 -10.19 -10.55 10.15
C LYS A 48 -9.83 -10.94 8.72
N LYS A 49 -9.93 -10.00 7.76
CA LYS A 49 -9.46 -10.19 6.39
C LYS A 49 -8.49 -9.08 6.01
N LEU A 50 -7.34 -9.45 5.46
CA LEU A 50 -6.33 -8.54 4.96
C LEU A 50 -6.01 -8.85 3.51
N THR A 51 -6.21 -7.87 2.63
CA THR A 51 -5.74 -7.95 1.24
C THR A 51 -4.46 -7.12 1.09
N SER A 52 -3.35 -7.81 0.83
CA SER A 52 -2.08 -7.17 0.45
C SER A 52 -2.08 -6.89 -1.04
N VAL A 53 -1.84 -5.62 -1.42
CA VAL A 53 -1.84 -5.20 -2.83
C VAL A 53 -0.44 -4.84 -3.29
N ASP A 54 0.02 -5.44 -4.38
CA ASP A 54 1.38 -5.31 -4.91
C ASP A 54 1.42 -5.38 -6.45
N LYS A 55 2.63 -5.41 -7.03
CA LYS A 55 2.85 -5.71 -8.45
C LYS A 55 4.00 -6.71 -8.59
N ALA A 56 3.97 -7.76 -7.77
CA ALA A 56 5.07 -8.72 -7.62
C ALA A 56 5.39 -9.50 -8.91
N ASN A 57 4.54 -9.43 -9.94
CA ASN A 57 4.83 -10.00 -11.25
C ASN A 57 5.74 -9.14 -12.14
N VAL A 58 6.10 -7.93 -11.70
CA VAL A 58 6.91 -6.98 -12.48
C VAL A 58 7.98 -6.29 -11.64
N LEU A 59 7.69 -5.94 -10.38
CA LEU A 59 8.55 -5.08 -9.57
C LEU A 59 9.13 -5.84 -8.37
N GLU A 60 10.45 -6.01 -8.32
CA GLU A 60 11.18 -6.72 -7.27
C GLU A 60 10.93 -6.10 -5.88
N SER A 61 10.84 -4.77 -5.80
CA SER A 61 10.48 -4.07 -4.56
C SER A 61 9.13 -4.52 -3.99
N THR A 62 8.22 -4.96 -4.86
CA THR A 62 6.89 -5.43 -4.47
C THR A 62 6.78 -6.96 -4.40
N GLU A 63 7.75 -7.67 -4.95
CA GLU A 63 7.97 -9.09 -4.65
C GLU A 63 8.45 -9.25 -3.20
N LEU A 64 9.48 -8.49 -2.80
CA LEU A 64 9.91 -8.40 -1.39
C LEU A 64 8.76 -7.99 -0.47
N TRP A 65 7.92 -7.04 -0.90
CA TRP A 65 6.71 -6.67 -0.17
C TRP A 65 5.82 -7.88 0.13
N ARG A 66 5.53 -8.69 -0.90
CA ARG A 66 4.69 -9.88 -0.78
C ARG A 66 5.29 -10.91 0.16
N GLU A 67 6.59 -11.16 0.05
CA GLU A 67 7.31 -12.09 0.92
C GLU A 67 7.19 -11.68 2.39
N ILE A 68 7.56 -10.44 2.72
CA ILE A 68 7.55 -9.96 4.10
C ILE A 68 6.13 -9.89 4.66
N VAL A 69 5.12 -9.48 3.88
CA VAL A 69 3.72 -9.51 4.34
C VAL A 69 3.26 -10.95 4.61
N THR A 70 3.66 -11.91 3.78
CA THR A 70 3.36 -13.34 3.98
C THR A 70 4.01 -13.86 5.26
N GLU A 71 5.26 -13.48 5.53
CA GLU A 71 5.96 -13.85 6.77
C GLU A 71 5.27 -13.29 8.00
N VAL A 72 4.95 -11.99 8.01
CA VAL A 72 4.25 -11.35 9.14
C VAL A 72 2.89 -12.01 9.37
N GLY A 73 2.20 -12.43 8.31
CA GLY A 73 0.91 -13.12 8.43
C GLY A 73 0.96 -14.41 9.25
N LYS A 74 2.13 -15.05 9.38
CA LYS A 74 2.31 -16.24 10.24
C LYS A 74 2.09 -15.91 11.72
N ASP A 75 2.34 -14.67 12.13
CA ASP A 75 2.11 -14.20 13.50
C ASP A 75 0.62 -13.87 13.77
N PHE A 76 -0.23 -13.86 12.74
CA PHE A 76 -1.65 -13.52 12.81
C PHE A 76 -2.54 -14.60 12.17
N PRO A 77 -2.53 -15.85 12.70
CA PRO A 77 -3.22 -16.99 12.07
C PRO A 77 -4.74 -16.85 12.00
N GLU A 78 -5.33 -15.92 12.77
CA GLU A 78 -6.77 -15.63 12.74
C GLU A 78 -7.17 -14.72 11.57
N VAL A 79 -6.22 -14.07 10.89
CA VAL A 79 -6.48 -13.16 9.78
C VAL A 79 -6.32 -13.92 8.46
N GLU A 80 -7.38 -13.90 7.65
CA GLU A 80 -7.32 -14.39 6.27
C GLU A 80 -6.50 -13.41 5.42
N LEU A 81 -5.25 -13.80 5.12
CA LEU A 81 -4.38 -13.06 4.20
C LEU A 81 -4.67 -13.47 2.75
N SER A 82 -4.88 -12.48 1.89
CA SER A 82 -4.94 -12.63 0.43
C SER A 82 -4.00 -11.63 -0.24
N HIS A 83 -3.54 -11.96 -1.45
CA HIS A 83 -2.72 -11.05 -2.26
C HIS A 83 -3.42 -10.72 -3.57
N MET A 84 -3.32 -9.46 -4.00
CA MET A 84 -3.93 -8.97 -5.23
C MET A 84 -2.98 -8.03 -5.97
N TYR A 85 -2.95 -8.09 -7.29
CA TYR A 85 -2.20 -7.09 -8.06
C TYR A 85 -2.93 -5.75 -8.11
N ALA A 86 -2.18 -4.64 -8.14
CA ALA A 86 -2.71 -3.28 -8.06
C ALA A 86 -3.73 -2.95 -9.16
N ASP A 87 -3.51 -3.41 -10.38
CA ASP A 87 -4.46 -3.28 -11.49
C ASP A 87 -5.76 -4.05 -11.26
N ASN A 88 -5.66 -5.30 -10.79
CA ASN A 88 -6.86 -6.07 -10.42
C ASN A 88 -7.56 -5.43 -9.22
N ALA A 89 -6.84 -4.92 -8.22
CA ALA A 89 -7.42 -4.22 -7.08
C ALA A 89 -8.24 -3.00 -7.51
N ALA A 90 -7.73 -2.19 -8.44
CA ALA A 90 -8.47 -1.07 -9.00
C ALA A 90 -9.79 -1.53 -9.67
N MET A 91 -9.75 -2.62 -10.45
CA MET A 91 -10.97 -3.20 -11.04
C MET A 91 -11.94 -3.73 -9.97
N GLN A 92 -11.43 -4.38 -8.93
CA GLN A 92 -12.24 -5.00 -7.87
C GLN A 92 -12.91 -3.96 -6.96
N ILE A 93 -12.27 -2.81 -6.73
CA ILE A 93 -12.88 -1.68 -6.00
C ILE A 93 -14.16 -1.23 -6.71
N ILE A 94 -14.18 -1.20 -8.04
CA ILE A 94 -15.38 -0.84 -8.81
C ILE A 94 -16.36 -2.01 -8.87
N ARG A 95 -15.87 -3.20 -9.22
CA ARG A 95 -16.72 -4.36 -9.53
C ARG A 95 -17.41 -4.97 -8.31
N ASN A 96 -16.69 -5.12 -7.21
CA ASN A 96 -17.19 -5.75 -5.99
C ASN A 96 -16.47 -5.19 -4.75
N PRO A 97 -16.70 -3.91 -4.39
CA PRO A 97 -16.01 -3.25 -3.27
C PRO A 97 -16.26 -3.95 -1.93
N LYS A 98 -17.41 -4.63 -1.76
CA LYS A 98 -17.81 -5.29 -0.51
C LYS A 98 -16.93 -6.49 -0.13
N GLN A 99 -16.06 -6.97 -1.03
CA GLN A 99 -15.13 -8.04 -0.73
C GLN A 99 -13.98 -7.60 0.21
N PHE A 100 -13.66 -6.30 0.22
CA PHE A 100 -12.54 -5.78 1.00
C PHE A 100 -12.95 -5.50 2.45
N ASP A 101 -12.06 -5.82 3.38
CA ASP A 101 -12.15 -5.44 4.79
C ASP A 101 -11.05 -4.46 5.17
N THR A 102 -9.80 -4.93 5.12
CA THR A 102 -8.58 -4.14 5.33
C THR A 102 -7.66 -4.36 4.13
N MET A 103 -7.10 -3.28 3.59
CA MET A 103 -6.12 -3.34 2.50
C MET A 103 -4.79 -2.76 2.99
N VAL A 104 -3.68 -3.40 2.63
CA VAL A 104 -2.32 -2.91 2.90
C VAL A 104 -1.52 -2.90 1.59
N THR A 105 -0.83 -1.79 1.31
CA THR A 105 -0.11 -1.62 0.04
C THR A 105 1.01 -0.58 0.15
N THR A 106 1.80 -0.43 -0.93
CA THR A 106 2.87 0.57 -1.02
C THR A 106 2.31 1.99 -1.07
N ASN A 107 3.16 3.00 -0.88
CA ASN A 107 2.76 4.40 -0.80
C ASN A 107 1.97 4.87 -2.04
N MET A 108 2.54 4.69 -3.23
CA MET A 108 1.90 5.10 -4.49
C MET A 108 0.62 4.32 -4.79
N PHE A 109 0.59 3.01 -4.53
CA PHE A 109 -0.63 2.22 -4.73
C PHE A 109 -1.70 2.58 -3.71
N GLY A 110 -1.30 2.91 -2.48
CA GLY A 110 -2.19 3.35 -1.41
C GLY A 110 -2.92 4.61 -1.83
N ASP A 111 -2.17 5.63 -2.27
CA ASP A 111 -2.67 6.90 -2.78
C ASP A 111 -3.73 6.72 -3.89
N ILE A 112 -3.39 5.98 -4.95
CA ILE A 112 -4.29 5.74 -6.08
C ILE A 112 -5.54 4.95 -5.67
N LEU A 113 -5.38 3.89 -4.88
CA LEU A 113 -6.49 3.01 -4.51
C LEU A 113 -7.39 3.64 -3.45
N SER A 114 -6.85 4.45 -2.54
CA SER A 114 -7.67 5.18 -1.56
C SER A 114 -8.56 6.20 -2.24
N ASP A 115 -8.06 6.93 -3.25
CA ASP A 115 -8.86 7.88 -4.02
C ASP A 115 -9.95 7.18 -4.84
N ALA A 116 -9.62 6.03 -5.45
CA ALA A 116 -10.59 5.23 -6.17
C ALA A 116 -11.71 4.71 -5.23
N ALA A 117 -11.33 4.21 -4.05
CA ALA A 117 -12.28 3.75 -3.04
C ALA A 117 -13.11 4.92 -2.49
N ALA A 118 -12.50 6.09 -2.30
CA ALA A 118 -13.16 7.29 -1.84
C ALA A 118 -14.27 7.74 -2.79
N MET A 119 -13.96 7.85 -4.08
CA MET A 119 -14.93 8.23 -5.11
C MET A 119 -16.10 7.25 -5.18
N MET A 120 -15.84 5.95 -5.00
CA MET A 120 -16.88 4.92 -4.96
C MET A 120 -17.90 5.12 -3.83
N THR A 121 -17.53 5.81 -2.73
CA THR A 121 -18.48 6.13 -1.65
C THR A 121 -19.39 7.33 -1.96
N GLY A 122 -19.07 8.11 -3.00
CA GLY A 122 -19.90 9.22 -3.48
C GLY A 122 -19.65 10.58 -2.82
N SER A 123 -18.82 10.67 -1.77
CA SER A 123 -18.45 11.96 -1.16
C SER A 123 -17.05 11.92 -0.54
N LEU A 124 -16.08 12.53 -1.23
CA LEU A 124 -14.70 12.67 -0.74
C LEU A 124 -14.60 13.40 0.61
N GLY A 125 -15.43 14.43 0.82
CA GLY A 125 -15.37 15.28 2.03
C GLY A 125 -15.85 14.62 3.33
N MET A 126 -16.18 13.32 3.30
CA MET A 126 -16.65 12.54 4.45
C MET A 126 -15.63 11.49 4.90
N LEU A 127 -14.42 11.46 4.33
CA LEU A 127 -13.49 10.34 4.46
C LEU A 127 -12.24 10.71 5.27
N PRO A 128 -12.29 10.56 6.61
CA PRO A 128 -11.16 10.91 7.45
C PRO A 128 -9.96 10.00 7.17
N SER A 129 -8.77 10.56 7.25
CA SER A 129 -7.51 9.84 7.18
C SER A 129 -6.68 10.01 8.46
N ALA A 130 -5.85 9.01 8.76
CA ALA A 130 -4.93 9.04 9.90
C ALA A 130 -3.56 8.52 9.47
N SER A 131 -2.55 9.38 9.59
CA SER A 131 -1.14 9.04 9.41
C SER A 131 -0.51 8.83 10.78
N ILE A 132 -0.33 7.56 11.16
CA ILE A 132 0.15 7.17 12.48
C ILE A 132 1.62 6.73 12.38
N GLY A 133 2.52 7.38 13.13
CA GLY A 133 3.95 7.05 13.13
C GLY A 133 4.67 7.45 14.42
N GLY A 134 5.31 6.49 15.08
CA GLY A 134 6.09 6.76 16.29
C GLY A 134 5.23 7.28 17.44
N LYS A 135 5.60 8.44 18.02
CA LYS A 135 4.88 9.06 19.15
C LYS A 135 3.75 10.00 18.74
N ASN A 136 3.63 10.33 17.45
CA ASN A 136 2.70 11.34 16.96
C ASN A 136 1.74 10.74 15.92
N GLY A 137 0.50 11.21 15.93
CA GLY A 137 -0.49 10.92 14.88
C GLY A 137 -0.91 12.21 14.20
N MET A 138 -0.98 12.19 12.87
CA MET A 138 -1.54 13.27 12.06
C MET A 138 -2.89 12.82 11.50
N TYR A 139 -3.90 13.68 11.59
CA TYR A 139 -5.27 13.38 11.19
C TYR A 139 -5.71 14.45 10.19
N GLU A 140 -6.16 14.03 9.02
CA GLU A 140 -6.57 14.92 7.92
C GLU A 140 -7.97 14.52 7.42
N PRO A 141 -8.78 15.48 6.92
CA PRO A 141 -10.14 15.22 6.44
C PRO A 141 -10.22 14.35 5.20
#